data_AF-K2BV50-F1
#
_entry.id   AF-K2BV50-F1
#
_cell.length_a   1.000
_cell.length_b   1.000
_cell.length_c   1.000
_cell.angle_alpha   90.00
_cell.angle_beta   90.00
_cell.angle_gamma   90.00
#
_symmetry.space_group_name_H-M   'P 1'
#
loop_
_entity.id
_entity.type
_entity.pdbx_description
1 polymer ?
#
loop_
_entity_poly.entity_id
_entity_poly.type
_entity_poly.pdbx_seq_one_letter_code
_entity_poly.pdbx_strand_id
1 'polypeptide(L)' 'YRLGFNPKKTNHKGYLILQCPFHKNGKEHTPSLNMHSISGHYRCHACGAKGGDILAFYRDITGKSFIDAAKELGAWENRI' A
#
# COMPACT_ATOMS: atom_id res chain seq x y z
N TYR A 1 -9.38 -8.47 -2.45
CA TYR A 1 -8.48 -7.83 -3.44
C TYR A 1 -7.04 -8.21 -3.13
N ARG A 2 -6.35 -8.91 -4.03
CA ARG A 2 -4.91 -9.18 -3.88
C ARG A 2 -4.18 -8.25 -4.83
N LEU A 3 -3.58 -7.19 -4.29
CA LEU A 3 -2.69 -6.29 -5.03
C LEU A 3 -1.38 -6.96 -5.51
N GLY A 4 -1.28 -8.28 -5.45
CA GLY A 4 -0.05 -9.01 -5.77
C GLY A 4 1.11 -8.77 -4.80
N PHE A 5 0.92 -7.98 -3.74
CA PHE A 5 1.96 -7.76 -2.74
C PHE A 5 2.18 -9.03 -1.92
N ASN A 6 3.32 -9.68 -2.14
CA ASN A 6 3.84 -10.73 -1.27
C ASN A 6 4.79 -10.07 -0.26
N PRO A 7 4.31 -9.77 0.97
CA PRO A 7 5.20 -9.29 2.03
C PRO A 7 6.31 -10.30 2.26
N LYS A 8 7.56 -9.87 2.04
CA LYS A 8 8.71 -10.78 2.20
C LYS A 8 8.97 -11.09 3.66
N LYS A 9 8.71 -10.13 4.56
CA LYS A 9 8.89 -10.26 6.01
C LYS A 9 7.94 -9.32 6.76
N THR A 10 7.45 -9.76 7.91
CA THR A 10 6.89 -8.89 8.95
C THR A 10 7.91 -8.78 10.08
N ASN A 11 8.12 -7.59 10.63
CA ASN A 11 8.97 -7.44 11.83
C ASN A 11 8.11 -7.45 13.12
N HIS A 12 8.75 -7.60 14.28
CA HIS A 12 8.09 -7.57 15.59
C HIS A 12 7.37 -6.24 15.89
N LYS A 13 7.64 -5.19 15.10
CA LYS A 13 7.02 -3.86 15.20
C LYS A 13 5.82 -3.69 14.26
N GLY A 14 5.36 -4.75 13.60
CA GLY A 14 4.17 -4.71 12.75
C GLY A 14 4.39 -4.13 11.34
N TYR A 15 5.63 -3.94 10.88
CA TYR A 15 5.88 -3.48 9.51
C TYR A 15 5.98 -4.65 8.54
N LEU A 16 5.23 -4.53 7.44
CA LEU A 16 5.36 -5.31 6.22
C LEU A 16 6.48 -4.71 5.36
N ILE A 17 7.37 -5.58 4.87
CA ILE A 17 8.42 -5.20 3.92
C ILE A 17 8.01 -5.63 2.50
N LEU A 18 7.89 -4.65 1.61
CA LEU A 18 7.27 -4.77 0.29
C LEU A 18 8.16 -4.23 -0.84
N GLN A 19 7.99 -4.78 -2.04
CA GLN A 19 8.47 -4.12 -3.24
C GLN A 19 7.64 -2.85 -3.48
N CYS A 20 8.32 -1.73 -3.72
CA CYS A 20 7.69 -0.44 -3.92
C CYS A 20 7.05 -0.35 -5.32
N PRO A 21 5.72 -0.16 -5.42
CA PRO A 21 5.05 -0.03 -6.73
C PRO A 21 5.33 1.33 -7.40
N PHE A 22 5.77 2.32 -6.64
CA PHE A 22 5.96 3.70 -7.11
C PHE A 22 7.26 3.93 -7.90
N HIS A 23 8.17 2.95 -7.92
CA HIS A 23 9.39 3.06 -8.72
C HIS A 23 9.81 1.69 -9.26
N LYS A 24 10.64 1.70 -10.32
CA LYS A 24 11.09 0.47 -11.00
C LYS A 24 9.94 -0.47 -11.39
N ASN A 25 8.75 0.08 -11.63
CA ASN A 25 7.53 -0.66 -11.97
C ASN A 25 7.21 -1.80 -10.99
N GLY A 26 7.52 -1.64 -9.70
CA GLY A 26 7.29 -2.68 -8.69
C GLY A 26 8.27 -3.85 -8.73
N LYS A 27 9.31 -3.80 -9.58
CA LYS A 27 10.23 -4.92 -9.83
C LYS A 27 11.62 -4.72 -9.20
N GLU A 28 11.71 -3.96 -8.11
CA GLU A 28 12.98 -3.82 -7.40
C GLU A 28 13.44 -5.16 -6.81
N HIS A 29 14.75 -5.45 -6.87
CA HIS A 29 15.29 -6.70 -6.33
C HIS A 29 15.24 -6.73 -4.79
N THR A 30 15.61 -5.60 -4.17
CA THR A 30 15.60 -5.41 -2.72
C THR A 30 14.37 -4.59 -2.34
N PRO A 31 13.39 -5.16 -1.61
CA PRO A 31 12.24 -4.41 -1.09
C PRO A 31 12.66 -3.18 -0.29
N SER A 32 12.07 -2.03 -0.62
CA SER A 32 12.41 -0.74 0.02
C SER A 32 11.20 -0.03 0.65
N LEU A 33 10.00 -0.58 0.49
CA LEU A 33 8.77 -0.04 1.06
C LEU A 33 8.45 -0.73 2.38
N ASN A 34 8.37 0.06 3.45
CA ASN A 34 7.82 -0.38 4.73
C ASN A 34 6.39 0.13 4.86
N MET A 35 5.47 -0.75 5.26
CA MET A 35 4.07 -0.41 5.53
C MET A 35 3.64 -0.98 6.87
N HIS A 36 3.05 -0.18 7.73
CA HIS A 36 2.57 -0.67 9.03
C HIS A 36 1.25 -1.44 8.87
N SER A 37 1.16 -2.66 9.41
CA SER A 37 0.03 -3.57 9.16
C SER A 37 -1.30 -3.09 9.73
N ILE A 38 -1.29 -2.30 10.81
CA ILE A 38 -2.52 -1.80 11.45
C ILE A 38 -2.94 -0.44 10.87
N SER A 39 -2.12 0.60 11.00
CA SER A 39 -2.44 1.93 10.48
C SER A 39 -2.37 2.08 8.96
N GLY A 40 -1.66 1.20 8.25
CA GLY A 40 -1.53 1.27 6.79
C GLY A 40 -0.60 2.38 6.27
N HIS A 41 -0.01 3.21 7.15
CA HIS A 41 0.96 4.21 6.72
C HIS A 41 2.19 3.53 6.11
N TYR A 42 2.81 4.19 5.13
CA TYR A 42 3.94 3.63 4.40
C TYR A 42 5.02 4.66 4.10
N ARG A 43 6.24 4.15 3.91
CA ARG A 43 7.37 4.91 3.39
C ARG A 43 8.28 4.01 2.57
N CYS A 44 8.63 4.46 1.37
CA CYS A 44 9.72 3.88 0.59
C CYS A 44 11.02 4.60 0.92
N HIS A 45 12.03 3.86 1.36
CA HIS A 45 13.34 4.42 1.70
C HIS A 45 14.22 4.69 0.47
N ALA A 46 13.83 4.19 -0.72
CA ALA A 46 14.55 4.41 -1.97
C ALA A 46 14.04 5.60 -2.78
N CYS A 47 12.73 5.69 -3.03
CA CYS A 47 12.13 6.78 -3.84
C CYS A 47 11.43 7.87 -3.02
N GLY A 48 11.28 7.69 -1.70
CA GLY A 48 10.67 8.69 -0.82
C GLY A 48 9.14 8.72 -0.82
N ALA A 49 8.47 7.92 -1.67
CA ALA A 49 7.01 7.77 -1.65
C ALA A 49 6.51 7.42 -0.25
N LYS A 50 5.46 8.11 0.21
CA LYS A 50 4.92 7.99 1.57
C LYS A 50 3.44 8.33 1.59
N GLY A 51 2.71 7.78 2.55
CA GLY A 51 1.29 8.08 2.77
C GLY A 51 0.81 7.59 4.12
N GLY A 52 -0.35 8.09 4.54
CA GLY A 52 -0.89 7.90 5.89
C GLY A 52 -1.73 6.63 6.08
N ASP A 53 -2.28 6.08 5.00
CA ASP A 53 -3.22 4.96 5.07
C ASP A 53 -3.22 4.13 3.77
N ILE A 54 -3.90 2.98 3.84
CA ILE A 54 -4.01 2.02 2.74
C ILE A 54 -4.87 2.53 1.57
N LEU A 55 -5.82 3.43 1.83
CA LEU A 55 -6.72 3.95 0.80
C LEU A 55 -5.98 4.93 -0.12
N ALA A 56 -5.18 5.83 0.45
CA ALA A 56 -4.27 6.70 -0.29
C ALA A 56 -3.27 5.87 -1.10
N PHE A 57 -2.65 4.86 -0.47
CA PHE A 57 -1.76 3.94 -1.17
C PHE A 57 -2.44 3.27 -2.38
N TYR A 58 -3.66 2.75 -2.20
CA TYR A 58 -4.42 2.09 -3.26
C TYR A 58 -4.75 3.02 -4.41
N ARG A 59 -5.17 4.25 -4.10
CA ARG A 59 -5.47 5.28 -5.11
C ARG A 59 -4.24 5.64 -5.92
N ASP A 60 -3.09 5.85 -5.26
CA ASP A 60 -1.86 6.25 -5.94
C ASP A 60 -1.38 5.17 -6.93
N ILE A 61 -1.53 3.88 -6.62
CA ILE A 61 -1.08 2.79 -7.49
C ILE A 61 -2.09 2.40 -8.57
N THR A 62 -3.37 2.75 -8.41
CA THR A 62 -4.45 2.37 -9.35
C THR A 62 -4.98 3.54 -10.17
N GLY A 63 -4.72 4.79 -9.76
CA GLY A 63 -5.31 6.00 -10.34
C GLY A 63 -6.80 6.19 -10.03
N LYS A 64 -7.37 5.42 -9.09
CA LYS A 64 -8.81 5.44 -8.81
C LYS A 64 -9.23 6.65 -7.96
N SER A 65 -10.49 7.05 -8.13
CA SER A 65 -11.14 8.03 -7.26
C SER A 65 -11.25 7.50 -5.83
N PHE A 66 -11.51 8.38 -4.86
CA PHE A 66 -11.71 7.99 -3.47
C PHE A 66 -12.84 6.98 -3.31
N ILE A 67 -14.00 7.23 -3.92
CA ILE A 67 -15.19 6.38 -3.80
C ILE A 67 -14.93 5.02 -4.45
N ASP A 68 -14.34 4.97 -5.64
CA ASP A 68 -14.07 3.70 -6.32
C ASP A 68 -13.07 2.86 -5.54
N ALA A 69 -12.00 3.48 -5.03
CA ALA A 69 -11.03 2.82 -4.19
C ALA A 69 -11.66 2.31 -2.88
N ALA A 70 -12.50 3.11 -2.22
CA ALA A 70 -13.17 2.69 -0.98
C ALA A 70 -14.12 1.51 -1.22
N LYS A 71 -14.88 1.53 -2.33
CA LYS A 71 -15.75 0.41 -2.73
C LYS A 71 -14.94 -0.86 -2.98
N GLU A 72 -13.84 -0.77 -3.73
CA GLU A 72 -13.00 -1.94 -4.03
C GLU A 72 -12.26 -2.51 -2.82
N LEU A 73 -11.95 -1.66 -1.85
CA LEU A 73 -11.39 -2.07 -0.57
C LEU A 73 -12.46 -2.62 0.40
N GLY A 74 -13.75 -2.57 0.06
CA GLY A 74 -14.85 -2.98 0.94
C GLY A 74 -15.09 -2.01 2.11
N ALA A 75 -14.59 -0.78 2.01
CA ALA A 75 -14.66 0.26 3.03
C ALA A 75 -15.76 1.30 2.75
N TRP A 76 -16.67 1.02 1.82
CA TRP A 76 -17.80 1.88 1.48
C TRP A 76 -19.12 1.18 1.76
N GLU A 77 -19.94 1.78 2.62
CA GLU A 77 -21.29 1.30 2.92
C GLU A 77 -22.31 2.27 2.32
N ASN A 78 -23.21 1.75 1.49
CA ASN A 78 -24.36 2.53 1.03
C ASN A 78 -25.39 2.51 2.16
N ARG A 79 -25.47 3.61 2.91
CA ARG A 79 -26.57 3.80 3.86
C ARG A 79 -27.83 4.15 3.06
N ILE A 80 -28.84 3.30 3.16
CA ILE A 80 -30.19 3.49 2.62
C ILE A 80 -31.04 4.11 3.73
#